data_AF-A0A1F6YCD7-F1
#
_entry.id   AF-A0A1F6YCD7-F1
#
_cell.length_a   1.000
_cell.length_b   1.000
_cell.length_c   1.000
_cell.angle_alpha   90.00
_cell.angle_beta   90.00
_cell.angle_gamma   90.00
#
_symmetry.space_group_name_H-M   'P 1'
#
loop_
_entity.id
_entity.type
_entity.pdbx_description
1 polymer ?
#
loop_
_entity_poly.entity_id
_entity_poly.type
_entity_poly.pdbx_seq_one_letter_code
_entity_poly.pdbx_strand_id
1 'polypeptide(L)'
;MNQGPPQGPPTIPTPEPGPKILTFEEFSHRDKVNYPRYGNFFMYFGGGQGDVFRTTAHYKKFALEYPDMATTLYEKIQNRPENKSGDSSDSLRPFDQDLYEAYKIMRGYGVPDKDLFS
;
A
#
# COMPACT_ATOMS: atom_id res chain seq x y z
N MET A 1 -53.78 -16.42 -28.48
CA MET A 1 -52.76 -15.33 -28.41
C MET A 1 -52.04 -15.52 -27.08
N ASN A 2 -50.82 -16.07 -27.09
CA ASN A 2 -50.05 -16.32 -25.87
C ASN A 2 -49.19 -15.09 -25.56
N GLN A 3 -49.49 -14.37 -24.48
CA GLN A 3 -48.60 -13.34 -23.93
C GLN A 3 -47.61 -14.01 -22.98
N GLY A 4 -46.32 -13.96 -23.31
CA GLY A 4 -45.23 -14.38 -22.43
C GLY A 4 -45.06 -13.43 -21.23
N PRO A 5 -44.36 -13.86 -20.17
CA PRO A 5 -44.25 -13.10 -18.93
C PRO A 5 -43.36 -11.85 -19.10
N PRO A 6 -43.54 -10.81 -18.26
CA PRO A 6 -42.80 -9.57 -18.37
C PRO A 6 -41.31 -9.80 -18.09
N GLN A 7 -40.46 -9.35 -19.01
CA GLN A 7 -39.01 -9.31 -18.82
C GLN A 7 -38.71 -8.37 -17.65
N GLY A 8 -38.06 -8.91 -16.61
CA GLY A 8 -37.59 -8.13 -15.46
C GLY A 8 -36.59 -7.03 -15.89
N PRO A 9 -36.32 -6.06 -15.01
CA PRO A 9 -35.42 -4.96 -15.31
C PRO A 9 -34.02 -5.50 -15.66
N PRO A 10 -33.26 -4.81 -16.53
CA PRO A 10 -31.91 -5.23 -16.88
C PRO A 10 -31.05 -5.25 -15.63
N THR A 11 -30.49 -6.42 -15.29
CA THR A 11 -29.46 -6.54 -14.27
C THR A 11 -28.26 -5.75 -14.75
N ILE A 12 -28.10 -4.52 -14.25
CA ILE A 12 -26.86 -3.75 -14.37
C ILE A 12 -25.77 -4.63 -13.73
N PRO A 13 -24.70 -5.00 -14.45
CA PRO A 13 -23.59 -5.70 -13.81
C PRO A 13 -23.08 -4.77 -12.71
N THR A 14 -23.25 -5.20 -11.46
CA THR A 14 -22.62 -4.53 -10.33
C THR A 14 -21.12 -4.55 -10.62
N PRO A 15 -20.43 -3.40 -10.64
CA PRO A 15 -18.99 -3.43 -10.83
C PRO A 15 -18.43 -4.35 -9.76
N GLU A 16 -17.73 -5.41 -10.19
CA GLU A 16 -17.00 -6.29 -9.28
C GLU A 16 -16.24 -5.39 -8.30
N PRO A 17 -16.36 -5.60 -6.99
CA PRO A 17 -15.59 -4.79 -6.04
C PRO A 17 -14.13 -5.02 -6.42
N GLY A 18 -13.54 -4.01 -7.07
CA GLY A 18 -12.14 -3.99 -7.38
C GLY A 18 -11.36 -4.31 -6.10
N PRO A 19 -10.15 -4.87 -6.22
CA PRO A 19 -9.40 -5.36 -5.07
C PRO A 19 -9.40 -4.29 -3.97
N LYS A 20 -10.04 -4.60 -2.82
CA LYS A 20 -10.31 -3.63 -1.75
C LYS A 20 -8.98 -3.00 -1.31
N ILE A 21 -8.83 -1.70 -1.57
CA ILE A 21 -7.72 -0.91 -1.05
C ILE A 21 -7.98 -0.72 0.45
N LEU A 22 -6.97 -0.97 1.28
CA LEU A 22 -7.06 -0.70 2.71
C LEU A 22 -7.38 0.77 2.95
N THR A 23 -8.19 1.07 3.96
CA THR A 23 -8.33 2.44 4.46
C THR A 23 -7.04 2.88 5.17
N PHE A 24 -6.87 4.19 5.38
CA PHE A 24 -5.73 4.71 6.15
C PHE A 24 -5.68 4.13 7.57
N GLU A 25 -6.83 3.99 8.23
CA GLU A 25 -6.93 3.41 9.57
C GLU A 25 -6.53 1.94 9.57
N GLU A 26 -6.94 1.16 8.55
CA GLU A 26 -6.48 -0.21 8.37
C GLU A 26 -4.96 -0.25 8.14
N PHE A 27 -4.43 0.54 7.20
CA PHE A 27 -3.01 0.57 6.84
C PHE A 27 -2.09 0.96 8.01
N SER A 28 -2.47 2.02 8.74
CA SER A 28 -1.69 2.55 9.88
C SER A 28 -1.94 1.81 11.19
N HIS A 29 -2.84 0.81 11.19
CA HIS A 29 -3.14 0.00 12.38
C HIS A 29 -1.88 -0.70 12.88
N ARG A 30 -1.61 -0.59 14.17
CA ARG A 30 -0.50 -1.26 14.86
C ARG A 30 -1.04 -2.31 15.82
N ASP A 31 -0.38 -3.47 15.90
CA ASP A 31 -0.72 -4.53 16.85
C ASP A 31 -0.29 -4.16 18.28
N LYS A 32 -0.61 -5.00 19.29
CA LYS A 32 -0.35 -4.75 20.72
C LYS A 32 1.13 -4.58 21.05
N VAL A 33 2.01 -5.10 20.19
CA VAL A 33 3.47 -4.94 20.26
C VAL A 33 3.96 -3.71 19.46
N ASN A 34 3.06 -2.77 19.16
CA ASN A 34 3.25 -1.59 18.34
C ASN A 34 3.68 -1.87 16.89
N TYR A 35 3.78 -3.11 16.41
CA TYR A 35 4.17 -3.40 15.01
C TYR A 35 3.06 -3.05 14.01
N PRO A 36 3.38 -2.42 12.85
CA PRO A 36 2.37 -2.15 11.84
C PRO A 36 1.78 -3.46 11.30
N ARG A 37 0.44 -3.55 11.32
CA ARG A 37 -0.33 -4.73 10.92
C ARG A 37 -0.08 -5.11 9.46
N TYR A 38 0.21 -4.11 8.62
CA TYR A 38 0.53 -4.25 7.20
C TYR A 38 2.02 -4.02 6.89
N GLY A 39 2.88 -4.41 7.83
CA GLY A 39 4.20 -4.98 7.56
C GLY A 39 5.27 -4.09 6.94
N ASN A 40 6.17 -4.75 6.21
CA ASN A 40 7.46 -4.28 5.68
C ASN A 40 7.34 -3.26 4.53
N PHE A 41 6.17 -2.66 4.28
CA PHE A 41 5.99 -1.74 3.15
C PHE A 41 6.98 -0.57 3.16
N PHE A 42 7.35 -0.07 4.35
CA PHE A 42 8.37 0.97 4.48
C PHE A 42 9.75 0.53 3.94
N MET A 43 10.01 -0.77 3.78
CA MET A 43 11.27 -1.30 3.25
C MET A 43 11.50 -0.94 1.79
N TYR A 44 10.46 -0.67 0.97
CA TYR A 44 10.63 -0.11 -0.37
C TYR A 44 11.47 1.18 -0.37
N PHE A 45 11.44 1.91 0.75
CA PHE A 45 12.05 3.22 0.94
C PHE A 45 13.18 3.18 1.99
N GLY A 46 13.55 2.00 2.47
CA GLY A 46 14.64 1.83 3.44
C GLY A 46 15.96 1.42 2.79
N GLY A 47 17.06 1.64 3.49
CA GLY A 47 18.34 1.02 3.15
C GLY A 47 18.39 -0.47 3.53
N GLY A 48 19.42 -1.19 3.08
CA GLY A 48 19.64 -2.59 3.42
C GLY A 48 18.76 -3.54 2.59
N GLN A 49 17.81 -4.24 3.23
CA GLN A 49 16.92 -5.16 2.52
C GLN A 49 16.00 -4.47 1.50
N GLY A 50 15.84 -3.14 1.58
CA GLY A 50 15.06 -2.36 0.63
C GLY A 50 15.54 -2.47 -0.82
N ASP A 51 16.81 -2.77 -1.08
CA ASP A 51 17.31 -3.01 -2.44
C ASP A 51 16.56 -4.14 -3.15
N VAL A 52 16.18 -5.20 -2.43
CA VAL A 52 15.40 -6.32 -3.00
C VAL A 52 14.01 -5.84 -3.41
N PHE A 53 13.33 -5.09 -2.55
CA PHE A 53 12.01 -4.50 -2.82
C PHE A 53 12.04 -3.56 -4.03
N ARG A 54 13.12 -2.79 -4.18
CA ARG A 54 13.29 -1.86 -5.30
C ARG A 54 13.54 -2.54 -6.65
N THR A 55 13.86 -3.84 -6.67
CA THR A 55 13.98 -4.61 -7.92
C THR A 55 12.63 -4.97 -8.55
N THR A 56 11.55 -4.93 -7.76
CA THR A 56 10.21 -5.33 -8.18
C THR A 56 9.66 -4.42 -9.30
N ALA A 57 8.85 -4.98 -10.18
CA ALA A 57 8.31 -4.24 -11.33
C ALA A 57 7.42 -3.07 -10.91
N HIS A 58 6.61 -3.25 -9.85
CA HIS A 58 5.71 -2.21 -9.36
C HIS A 58 6.44 -1.07 -8.66
N TYR A 59 7.52 -1.35 -7.91
CA TYR A 59 8.34 -0.27 -7.37
C TYR A 59 9.05 0.50 -8.48
N LYS A 60 9.63 -0.19 -9.47
CA LYS A 60 10.27 0.47 -10.61
C LYS A 60 9.29 1.37 -11.37
N LYS A 61 8.07 0.89 -11.58
CA LYS A 61 7.00 1.69 -12.17
C LYS A 61 6.65 2.90 -11.30
N PHE A 62 6.45 2.69 -10.00
CA PHE A 62 6.20 3.76 -9.03
C PHE A 62 7.29 4.83 -9.04
N ALA A 63 8.56 4.44 -8.97
CA ALA A 63 9.69 5.36 -8.96
C ALA A 63 9.87 6.11 -10.29
N LEU A 64 9.41 5.54 -11.40
CA LEU A 64 9.41 6.20 -12.71
C LEU A 64 8.29 7.25 -12.81
N GLU A 65 7.08 6.93 -12.34
CA GLU A 65 5.91 7.82 -12.43
C GLU A 65 5.88 8.88 -11.32
N TYR A 66 6.42 8.56 -10.13
CA TYR A 66 6.41 9.40 -8.93
C TYR A 66 7.83 9.54 -8.33
N PRO A 67 8.83 10.05 -9.09
CA PRO A 67 10.22 10.09 -8.65
C PRO A 67 10.44 10.96 -7.39
N ASP A 68 9.76 12.11 -7.30
CA ASP A 68 9.84 13.00 -6.12
C ASP A 68 9.32 12.33 -4.85
N MET A 69 8.20 11.59 -4.96
CA MET A 69 7.62 10.87 -3.81
C MET A 69 8.53 9.72 -3.38
N ALA A 70 9.05 8.94 -4.33
CA ALA A 70 9.98 7.85 -4.04
C ALA A 70 11.27 8.35 -3.36
N THR A 71 11.84 9.44 -3.87
CA THR A 71 13.05 10.05 -3.31
C THR A 71 12.79 10.62 -1.92
N THR A 72 11.70 11.38 -1.75
CA THR A 72 11.33 11.97 -0.47
C THR A 72 11.09 10.91 0.61
N LEU A 73 10.35 9.85 0.29
CA LEU A 73 10.11 8.74 1.20
C LEU A 73 11.43 8.02 1.55
N TYR A 74 12.28 7.80 0.55
CA TYR A 74 13.59 7.17 0.76
C TYR A 74 14.47 7.99 1.70
N GLU A 75 14.60 9.30 1.48
CA GLU A 75 15.41 10.17 2.33
C GLU A 75 14.85 10.25 3.75
N LYS A 76 13.53 10.40 3.91
CA LYS A 76 12.85 10.44 5.21
C LYS A 76 13.06 9.14 6.00
N ILE A 77 12.88 7.99 5.35
CA ILE A 77 12.96 6.68 6.01
C ILE A 77 14.41 6.26 6.26
N GLN A 78 15.34 6.59 5.36
CA GLN A 78 16.76 6.33 5.55
C GLN A 78 17.35 7.16 6.70
N ASN A 79 16.97 8.44 6.81
CA ASN A 79 17.48 9.34 7.85
C ASN A 79 16.60 9.38 9.12
N ARG A 80 15.66 8.44 9.26
CA ARG A 80 14.82 8.40 10.45
C ARG A 80 15.69 8.21 11.70
N PRO A 81 15.41 8.90 12.82
CA PRO A 81 16.14 8.69 14.05
C PRO A 81 15.96 7.23 14.49
N GLU A 82 17.05 6.46 14.53
CA GLU A 82 17.05 5.13 15.10
C GLU A 82 16.66 5.25 16.58
N ASN A 83 15.44 4.83 16.91
CA ASN A 83 15.05 4.72 18.30
C ASN A 83 15.88 3.57 18.90
N LYS A 84 16.69 3.88 19.92
CA LYS A 84 17.56 2.89 20.62
C LYS A 84 16.78 1.77 21.32
N SER A 85 15.46 1.90 21.41
CA SER A 85 14.53 0.87 21.86
C SER A 85 13.93 0.26 20.62
N GLY A 86 13.81 -1.07 20.51
CA GLY A 86 13.33 -1.84 19.34
C GLY A 86 11.93 -1.53 18.79
N ASP A 87 11.40 -0.34 19.06
CA ASP A 87 10.19 0.29 18.54
C ASP A 87 10.44 0.95 17.17
N SER A 88 10.90 0.16 16.20
CA SER A 88 11.06 0.60 14.80
C SER A 88 9.75 1.17 14.22
N SER A 89 8.61 0.76 14.77
CA SER A 89 7.28 1.18 14.34
C SER A 89 6.89 2.61 14.71
N ASP A 90 7.23 3.06 15.92
CA ASP A 90 6.81 4.40 16.38
C ASP A 90 7.51 5.49 15.54
N SER A 91 8.77 5.23 15.17
CA SER A 91 9.55 6.08 14.27
C SER A 91 8.94 6.23 12.87
N LEU A 92 8.04 5.34 12.47
CA LEU A 92 7.37 5.38 11.18
C LEU A 92 6.07 6.20 11.18
N ARG A 93 5.50 6.50 12.36
CA ARG A 93 4.27 7.30 12.49
C ARG A 93 4.25 8.58 11.67
N PRO A 94 5.32 9.39 11.65
CA PRO A 94 5.35 10.64 10.88
C PRO A 94 5.23 10.41 9.36
N PHE A 95 5.45 9.19 8.89
CA PHE A 95 5.46 8.82 7.48
C PHE A 95 4.24 7.98 7.07
N ASP A 96 3.35 7.62 8.01
CA ASP A 96 2.18 6.75 7.73
C ASP A 96 1.33 7.29 6.57
N GLN A 97 1.15 8.61 6.50
CA GLN A 97 0.38 9.26 5.43
C GLN A 97 1.08 9.13 4.07
N ASP A 98 2.37 9.46 3.99
CA ASP A 98 3.13 9.37 2.74
C ASP A 98 3.24 7.92 2.26
N LEU A 99 3.43 6.98 3.19
CA LEU A 99 3.46 5.53 2.92
C LEU A 99 2.10 5.03 2.42
N TYR A 100 1.00 5.52 2.99
CA TYR A 100 -0.34 5.17 2.54
C TYR A 100 -0.63 5.67 1.12
N GLU A 101 -0.20 6.89 0.78
CA GLU A 101 -0.32 7.40 -0.60
C GLU A 101 0.47 6.55 -1.60
N ALA A 102 1.72 6.19 -1.28
CA ALA A 102 2.52 5.30 -2.11
C ALA A 102 1.88 3.90 -2.25
N TYR A 103 1.31 3.37 -1.17
CA TYR A 103 0.56 2.12 -1.17
C TYR A 103 -0.64 2.17 -2.13
N LYS A 104 -1.47 3.22 -2.07
CA LYS A 104 -2.62 3.38 -2.98
C LYS A 104 -2.20 3.38 -4.45
N ILE A 105 -1.10 4.07 -4.77
CA ILE A 105 -0.56 4.13 -6.13
C ILE A 105 -0.14 2.73 -6.59
N MET A 106 0.65 2.01 -5.78
CA MET A 106 1.12 0.67 -6.12
C MET A 106 -0.02 -0.35 -6.20
N ARG A 107 -1.06 -0.23 -5.36
CA ARG A 107 -2.31 -1.02 -5.49
C ARG A 107 -3.06 -0.67 -6.76
N GLY A 108 -3.05 0.60 -7.17
CA GLY A 108 -3.64 1.07 -8.43
C GLY A 108 -3.03 0.42 -9.67
N TYR A 109 -1.82 -0.14 -9.57
CA TYR A 109 -1.21 -0.95 -10.64
C TYR A 109 -1.75 -2.39 -10.72
N GLY A 110 -2.68 -2.77 -9.83
CA GLY A 110 -3.24 -4.12 -9.74
C GLY A 110 -2.40 -5.09 -8.90
N VAL A 111 -1.36 -4.61 -8.21
CA VAL A 111 -0.55 -5.44 -7.31
C VAL A 111 -1.38 -5.78 -6.07
N PRO A 112 -1.51 -7.05 -5.66
CA PRO A 112 -2.27 -7.40 -4.47
C PRO A 112 -1.48 -7.09 -3.20
N ASP A 113 -2.20 -6.91 -2.08
CA ASP A 113 -1.61 -6.58 -0.77
C ASP A 113 -0.51 -7.57 -0.34
N LYS A 114 -0.70 -8.86 -0.63
CA LYS A 114 0.30 -9.89 -0.34
C LYS A 114 1.67 -9.59 -0.96
N ASP A 115 1.71 -9.04 -2.15
CA ASP A 115 2.97 -8.78 -2.88
C ASP A 115 3.56 -7.42 -2.46
N LEU A 116 2.74 -6.48 -1.98
CA LEU A 116 3.22 -5.24 -1.39
C LEU A 116 3.76 -5.40 0.04
N PHE A 117 3.32 -6.43 0.76
CA PHE A 117 3.70 -6.64 2.16
C PHE A 117 4.59 -7.88 2.40
N SER A 118 4.99 -8.59 1.33
CA SER A 118 5.83 -9.80 1.41
C SER A 118 7.30 -9.51 1.71
#